data_AF-A0A9P1AF90-F1
#
_entry.id   AF-A0A9P1AF90-F1
#
_cell.length_a   1.000
_cell.length_b   1.000
_cell.length_c   1.000
_cell.angle_alpha   90.00
_cell.angle_beta   90.00
_cell.angle_gamma   90.00
#
_symmetry.space_group_name_H-M   'P 1'
#
loop_
_entity.id
_entity.type
_entity.pdbx_description
1 polymer ?
#
loop_
_entity_poly.entity_id
_entity_poly.type
_entity_poly.pdbx_seq_one_letter_code
_entity_poly.pdbx_strand_id
1 'polypeptide(L)'
;MICLSFWHASLCAILTSLKTDYVPDERELLRGFIIRYGSSRFRCNSTIPFPVDGLPSILNLFELNVIGNVLFRYATCIPIVIRIFHAITLRNLLRHEYSSKFSNLHKVMADSMPVFTALETLALGLFSIVTVHEDFPEANRFFKIVFAMASVVNMLATTIVMFAFSSDTGSALDSGSIGIKLLCLFVYAYFMPQYIQFHQSSITFPICHSYMPWLFAMMEYSIIVAYALFHLTFLVDIRHVSFVCFPRSSSGECEPIDPLNYRKGAKYEHCRAFEYNQRRIQSL
;
A
#
# COMPACT_ATOMS: atom_id res chain seq x y z
N MET A 1 9.40 -9.70 7.39
CA MET A 1 8.67 -10.85 6.79
C MET A 1 7.35 -10.45 6.15
N ILE A 2 6.47 -9.72 6.85
CA ILE A 2 5.11 -9.40 6.38
C ILE A 2 5.07 -8.49 5.12
N CYS A 3 5.94 -7.45 5.04
CA CYS A 3 5.99 -6.63 3.82
C CYS A 3 6.43 -7.43 2.60
N LEU A 4 7.31 -8.43 2.75
CA LEU A 4 7.74 -9.30 1.65
C LEU A 4 6.58 -10.18 1.16
N SER A 5 5.72 -10.66 2.07
CA SER A 5 4.54 -11.47 1.74
C SER A 5 3.52 -10.72 0.87
N PHE A 6 3.36 -9.41 1.07
CA PHE A 6 2.51 -8.54 0.21
C PHE A 6 2.98 -8.50 -1.24
N TRP A 7 4.30 -8.46 -1.45
CA TRP A 7 4.89 -8.42 -2.78
C TRP A 7 4.73 -9.71 -3.55
N HIS A 8 4.96 -10.83 -2.87
CA HIS A 8 4.69 -12.14 -3.45
C HIS A 8 3.22 -12.27 -3.81
N ALA A 9 2.30 -11.83 -2.95
CA ALA A 9 0.86 -11.84 -3.25
C ALA A 9 0.52 -10.98 -4.48
N SER A 10 1.11 -9.79 -4.59
CA SER A 10 0.87 -8.87 -5.71
C SER A 10 1.43 -9.42 -7.04
N LEU A 11 2.65 -9.98 -7.01
CA LEU A 11 3.27 -10.59 -8.20
C LEU A 11 2.52 -11.86 -8.63
N CYS A 12 2.11 -12.69 -7.68
CA CYS A 12 1.25 -13.84 -7.93
C CYS A 12 -0.11 -13.41 -8.51
N ALA A 13 -0.69 -12.30 -8.06
CA ALA A 13 -1.90 -11.74 -8.64
C ALA A 13 -1.70 -11.40 -10.12
N ILE A 14 -0.64 -10.66 -10.46
CA ILE A 14 -0.33 -10.28 -11.84
C ILE A 14 -0.14 -11.53 -12.72
N LEU A 15 0.73 -12.45 -12.31
CA LEU A 15 1.06 -13.65 -13.10
C LEU A 15 -0.15 -14.56 -13.31
N THR A 16 -0.95 -14.76 -12.26
CA THR A 16 -2.15 -15.60 -12.34
C THR A 16 -3.20 -14.95 -13.24
N SER A 17 -3.36 -13.63 -13.15
CA SER A 17 -4.31 -12.89 -13.97
C SER A 17 -3.92 -12.90 -15.44
N LEU A 18 -2.63 -12.73 -15.76
CA LEU A 18 -2.12 -12.82 -17.13
C LEU A 18 -2.33 -14.21 -17.73
N LYS A 19 -2.14 -15.27 -16.92
CA LYS A 19 -2.36 -16.65 -17.37
C LYS A 19 -3.83 -16.97 -17.63
N THR A 20 -4.73 -16.30 -16.93
CA THR A 20 -6.18 -16.55 -16.99
C THR A 20 -6.93 -15.43 -17.72
N ASP A 21 -6.21 -14.56 -18.42
CA ASP A 21 -6.81 -13.47 -19.18
C ASP A 21 -7.62 -14.03 -20.36
N TYR A 22 -8.79 -13.45 -20.58
CA TYR A 22 -9.64 -13.79 -21.72
C TYR A 22 -9.45 -12.73 -22.79
N VAL A 23 -8.86 -13.12 -23.91
CA VAL A 23 -8.68 -12.24 -25.07
C VAL A 23 -9.85 -12.48 -26.03
N PRO A 24 -10.84 -11.55 -26.12
CA PRO A 24 -11.95 -11.70 -27.06
C PRO A 24 -11.48 -11.58 -28.51
N ASP A 25 -12.19 -12.24 -29.43
CA ASP A 25 -11.99 -12.05 -30.87
C ASP A 25 -12.62 -10.72 -31.36
N GLU A 26 -12.13 -10.15 -32.46
CA GLU A 26 -12.68 -8.90 -33.05
C GLU A 26 -14.19 -8.97 -33.33
N ARG A 27 -14.68 -10.15 -33.72
CA ARG A 27 -16.11 -10.39 -33.96
C ARG A 27 -16.94 -10.39 -32.68
N GLU A 28 -16.34 -10.84 -31.58
CA GLU A 28 -16.97 -10.84 -30.25
C GLU A 28 -17.04 -9.42 -29.69
N LEU A 29 -16.01 -8.61 -29.89
CA LEU A 29 -16.03 -7.18 -29.55
C LEU A 29 -17.13 -6.43 -30.30
N LEU A 30 -17.26 -6.64 -31.61
CA LEU A 30 -18.26 -5.92 -32.44
C LEU A 30 -19.72 -6.29 -32.11
N ARG A 31 -19.99 -7.54 -31.70
CA ARG A 31 -21.35 -8.03 -31.42
C ARG A 31 -21.72 -7.97 -29.93
N GLY A 32 -20.73 -7.66 -29.09
CA GLY A 32 -20.78 -7.84 -27.66
C GLY A 32 -20.74 -9.32 -27.27
N PHE A 33 -20.10 -9.61 -26.14
CA PHE A 33 -19.93 -10.96 -25.62
C PHE A 33 -20.21 -11.01 -24.11
N ILE A 34 -20.39 -12.21 -23.58
CA ILE A 34 -20.72 -12.41 -22.16
C ILE A 34 -19.43 -12.76 -21.43
N ILE A 35 -18.99 -11.87 -20.55
CA ILE A 35 -17.86 -12.11 -19.66
C ILE A 35 -18.39 -12.76 -18.38
N ARG A 36 -17.65 -13.73 -17.85
CA ARG A 36 -17.94 -14.36 -16.57
C ARG A 36 -17.04 -13.76 -15.50
N TYR A 37 -17.67 -13.16 -14.48
CA TYR A 37 -17.00 -12.70 -13.29
C TYR A 37 -17.48 -13.51 -12.07
N GLY A 38 -16.81 -14.63 -11.83
CA GLY A 38 -17.12 -15.53 -10.73
C GLY A 38 -18.45 -16.23 -11.01
N SER A 39 -19.44 -15.98 -10.15
CA SER A 39 -20.83 -16.41 -10.36
C SER A 39 -21.61 -15.48 -11.29
N SER A 40 -21.17 -14.23 -11.45
CA SER A 40 -21.85 -13.21 -12.23
C SER A 40 -21.54 -13.37 -13.72
N ARG A 41 -22.50 -12.97 -14.56
CA ARG A 41 -22.34 -12.89 -16.02
C ARG A 41 -22.80 -11.52 -16.48
N PHE A 42 -21.94 -10.81 -17.18
CA PHE A 42 -22.27 -9.49 -17.71
C PHE A 42 -22.03 -9.45 -19.21
N ARG A 43 -22.93 -8.74 -19.90
CA ARG A 43 -22.81 -8.53 -21.35
C ARG A 43 -21.94 -7.30 -21.55
N CYS A 44 -20.77 -7.51 -22.12
CA CYS A 44 -19.85 -6.44 -22.43
C CYS A 44 -20.06 -6.01 -23.89
N ASN A 45 -20.31 -4.71 -24.10
CA ASN A 45 -20.61 -4.13 -25.40
C ASN A 45 -19.71 -2.91 -25.63
N SER A 46 -18.42 -3.16 -25.86
CA SER A 46 -17.44 -2.14 -26.22
C SER A 46 -17.14 -2.24 -27.70
N THR A 47 -17.34 -1.15 -28.43
CA THR A 47 -16.91 -1.00 -29.83
C THR A 47 -15.45 -0.53 -29.93
N ILE A 48 -14.74 -0.42 -28.81
CA ILE A 48 -13.33 -0.01 -28.79
C ILE A 48 -12.50 -1.20 -29.29
N PRO A 49 -11.79 -1.06 -30.43
CA PRO A 49 -10.95 -2.13 -30.96
C PRO A 49 -9.67 -2.27 -30.13
N PHE A 50 -9.02 -3.42 -30.26
CA PHE A 50 -7.69 -3.59 -29.70
C PHE A 50 -6.71 -2.57 -30.28
N PRO A 51 -5.89 -1.93 -29.44
CA PRO A 51 -4.78 -1.13 -29.93
C PRO A 51 -3.76 -2.02 -30.65
N VAL A 52 -3.25 -1.55 -31.79
CA VAL A 52 -2.26 -2.28 -32.61
C VAL A 52 -1.00 -2.62 -31.81
N ASP A 53 -0.57 -1.70 -30.94
CA ASP A 53 0.55 -1.88 -29.99
C ASP A 53 0.02 -2.08 -28.55
N GLY A 54 -0.95 -2.98 -28.38
CA GLY A 54 -1.60 -3.20 -27.11
C GLY A 54 -0.75 -3.95 -26.09
N LEU A 55 -0.63 -3.42 -24.88
CA LEU A 55 -0.08 -4.10 -23.71
C LEU A 55 -1.17 -4.25 -22.64
N PRO A 56 -1.14 -5.34 -21.83
CA PRO A 56 -2.18 -5.59 -20.82
C PRO A 56 -2.05 -4.62 -19.63
N SER A 57 -3.04 -3.76 -19.42
CA SER A 57 -3.12 -2.95 -18.20
C SER A 57 -3.34 -3.84 -16.99
N ILE A 58 -2.52 -3.69 -15.95
CA ILE A 58 -2.56 -4.53 -14.75
C ILE A 58 -3.86 -4.30 -13.97
N LEU A 59 -4.29 -3.04 -13.84
CA LEU A 59 -5.49 -2.68 -13.10
C LEU A 59 -6.76 -3.10 -13.85
N ASN A 60 -6.81 -2.94 -15.18
CA ASN A 60 -7.93 -3.48 -15.97
C ASN A 60 -7.97 -5.01 -15.93
N LEU A 61 -6.79 -5.64 -15.94
CA LEU A 61 -6.68 -7.09 -15.82
C LEU A 61 -7.23 -7.57 -14.47
N PHE A 62 -6.91 -6.90 -13.36
CA PHE A 62 -7.50 -7.22 -12.04
C PHE A 62 -8.99 -6.92 -11.96
N GLU A 63 -9.48 -6.01 -12.79
CA GLU A 63 -10.90 -5.66 -12.81
C GLU A 63 -11.72 -6.69 -13.59
N LEU A 64 -11.22 -7.17 -14.73
CA LEU A 64 -11.93 -8.14 -15.57
C LEU A 64 -11.72 -9.59 -15.09
N ASN A 65 -10.67 -9.85 -14.31
CA ASN A 65 -10.32 -11.19 -13.84
C ASN A 65 -10.62 -11.38 -12.36
N VAL A 66 -11.48 -12.34 -12.05
CA VAL A 66 -11.93 -12.68 -10.69
C VAL A 66 -10.77 -13.07 -9.78
N ILE A 67 -9.87 -13.93 -10.26
CA ILE A 67 -8.76 -14.43 -9.45
C ILE A 67 -7.80 -13.28 -9.17
N GLY A 68 -7.53 -12.47 -10.20
CA GLY A 68 -6.75 -11.25 -10.09
C GLY A 68 -7.33 -10.29 -9.07
N ASN A 69 -8.63 -10.02 -9.15
CA ASN A 69 -9.34 -9.13 -8.24
C ASN A 69 -9.26 -9.60 -6.79
N VAL A 70 -9.54 -10.89 -6.54
CA VAL A 70 -9.49 -11.47 -5.20
C VAL A 70 -8.08 -11.39 -4.62
N LEU A 71 -7.06 -11.75 -5.41
CA LEU A 71 -5.66 -11.66 -4.96
C LEU A 71 -5.23 -10.20 -4.74
N PHE A 72 -5.70 -9.27 -5.57
CA PHE A 72 -5.44 -7.84 -5.41
C PHE A 72 -6.10 -7.29 -4.13
N ARG A 73 -7.31 -7.72 -3.79
CA ARG A 73 -7.96 -7.40 -2.51
C ARG A 73 -7.18 -7.95 -1.31
N TYR A 74 -6.73 -9.21 -1.38
CA TYR A 74 -5.88 -9.75 -0.32
C TYR A 74 -4.57 -8.98 -0.16
N ALA A 75 -3.94 -8.64 -1.28
CA ALA A 75 -2.74 -7.82 -1.28
C ALA A 75 -3.01 -6.44 -0.68
N THR A 76 -4.11 -5.76 -1.03
CA THR A 76 -4.35 -4.39 -0.57
C THR A 76 -4.95 -4.29 0.83
N CYS A 77 -5.90 -5.16 1.20
CA CYS A 77 -6.66 -5.05 2.44
C CYS A 77 -5.93 -5.61 3.68
N ILE A 78 -5.22 -6.74 3.55
CA ILE A 78 -4.51 -7.34 4.70
C ILE A 78 -3.45 -6.38 5.28
N PRO A 79 -2.62 -5.71 4.46
CA PRO A 79 -1.56 -4.86 4.97
C PRO A 79 -2.04 -3.52 5.52
N ILE A 80 -3.31 -3.14 5.39
CA ILE A 80 -3.81 -1.83 5.86
C ILE A 80 -3.44 -1.62 7.34
N VAL A 81 -3.80 -2.57 8.20
CA VAL A 81 -3.54 -2.49 9.64
C VAL A 81 -2.04 -2.42 9.92
N ILE A 82 -1.25 -3.24 9.21
CA ILE A 82 0.21 -3.30 9.37
C ILE A 82 0.87 -1.97 8.95
N ARG A 83 0.42 -1.36 7.84
CA ARG A 83 0.94 -0.09 7.34
C ARG A 83 0.60 1.07 8.27
N ILE A 84 -0.63 1.09 8.80
CA ILE A 84 -1.03 2.10 9.80
C ILE A 84 -0.23 1.93 11.09
N PHE A 85 -0.13 0.70 11.60
CA PHE A 85 0.67 0.39 12.79
C PHE A 85 2.14 0.79 12.61
N HIS A 86 2.70 0.52 11.44
CA HIS A 86 4.06 0.91 11.08
C HIS A 86 4.23 2.44 11.09
N ALA A 87 3.32 3.19 10.46
CA ALA A 87 3.36 4.65 10.45
C ALA A 87 3.28 5.25 11.87
N ILE A 88 2.44 4.68 12.74
CA ILE A 88 2.34 5.09 14.15
C ILE A 88 3.64 4.79 14.91
N THR A 89 4.22 3.62 14.69
CA THR A 89 5.48 3.20 15.33
C THR A 89 6.62 4.14 14.93
N LEU A 90 6.77 4.41 13.63
CA LEU A 90 7.78 5.32 13.10
C LEU A 90 7.61 6.73 13.66
N ARG A 91 6.38 7.26 13.70
CA ARG A 91 6.09 8.55 14.34
C ARG A 91 6.54 8.59 15.80
N ASN A 92 6.23 7.56 16.58
CA ASN A 92 6.57 7.53 18.00
C ASN A 92 8.09 7.43 18.21
N LEU A 93 8.79 6.64 17.39
CA LEU A 93 10.24 6.53 17.41
C LEU A 93 10.90 7.88 17.10
N LEU A 94 10.48 8.54 16.02
CA LEU A 94 10.97 9.87 15.65
C LEU A 94 10.74 10.89 16.77
N ARG A 95 9.54 10.90 17.37
CA ARG A 95 9.24 11.80 18.49
C ARG A 95 10.11 11.53 19.71
N HIS A 96 10.41 10.28 20.03
CA HIS A 96 11.22 9.95 21.20
C HIS A 96 12.68 10.35 21.01
N GLU A 97 13.27 9.97 19.87
CA GLU A 97 14.71 10.10 19.64
C GLU A 97 15.12 11.52 19.21
N TYR A 98 14.24 12.29 18.56
CA TYR A 98 14.56 13.59 17.97
C TYR A 98 13.66 14.75 18.41
N SER A 99 12.95 14.62 19.54
CA SER A 99 12.06 15.68 20.08
C SER A 99 12.71 17.07 20.17
N SER A 100 14.02 17.12 20.47
CA SER A 100 14.81 18.33 20.64
C SER A 100 15.40 18.90 19.34
N LYS A 101 15.56 18.08 18.29
CA LYS A 101 16.22 18.47 17.03
C LYS A 101 15.24 18.88 15.92
N PHE A 102 13.97 18.49 16.02
CA PHE A 102 13.00 18.79 14.96
C PHE A 102 12.56 20.26 14.91
N SER A 103 12.58 20.83 13.71
CA SER A 103 11.82 22.06 13.42
C SER A 103 10.31 21.78 13.51
N ASN A 104 9.51 22.82 13.73
CA ASN A 104 8.05 22.70 13.83
C ASN A 104 7.41 22.03 12.60
N LEU A 105 7.97 22.28 11.41
CA LEU A 105 7.50 21.66 10.17
C LEU A 105 7.69 20.13 10.19
N HIS A 106 8.84 19.62 10.62
CA HIS A 106 9.11 18.19 10.69
C HIS A 106 8.20 17.49 11.72
N LYS A 107 7.88 18.16 12.83
CA LYS A 107 6.93 17.64 13.82
C LYS A 107 5.53 17.47 13.21
N VAL A 108 5.04 18.48 12.50
CA VAL A 108 3.75 18.43 11.81
C VAL A 108 3.75 17.31 10.76
N MET A 109 4.82 17.21 9.95
CA MET A 109 4.93 16.16 8.93
C MET A 109 4.93 14.76 9.57
N ALA A 110 5.74 14.52 10.59
CA ALA A 110 5.79 13.23 11.30
C ALA A 110 4.45 12.88 11.97
N ASP A 111 3.72 13.87 12.51
CA ASP A 111 2.39 13.67 13.10
C ASP A 111 1.31 13.37 12.05
N SER A 112 1.45 13.93 10.85
CA SER A 112 0.52 13.73 9.75
C SER A 112 0.72 12.41 8.98
N MET A 113 1.93 11.82 9.04
CA MET A 113 2.27 10.58 8.32
C MET A 113 1.28 9.42 8.57
N PRO A 114 0.87 9.10 9.81
CA PRO A 114 -0.13 8.05 10.04
C PRO A 114 -1.48 8.35 9.41
N VAL A 115 -1.89 9.63 9.40
CA VAL A 115 -3.17 10.06 8.81
C VAL A 115 -3.13 9.90 7.29
N PHE A 116 -2.06 10.36 6.65
CA PHE A 116 -1.90 10.20 5.20
C PHE A 116 -1.76 8.74 4.80
N THR A 117 -1.03 7.93 5.57
CA THR A 117 -0.94 6.48 5.34
C THR A 117 -2.30 5.80 5.50
N ALA A 118 -3.10 6.19 6.49
CA ALA A 118 -4.45 5.66 6.68
C ALA A 118 -5.37 6.03 5.51
N LEU A 119 -5.36 7.30 5.07
CA LEU A 119 -6.16 7.75 3.92
C LEU A 119 -5.75 7.04 2.63
N GLU A 120 -4.45 6.94 2.36
CA GLU A 120 -3.89 6.24 1.20
C GLU A 120 -4.30 4.76 1.19
N THR A 121 -4.08 4.05 2.29
CA THR A 121 -4.35 2.60 2.37
C THR A 121 -5.84 2.28 2.39
N LEU A 122 -6.66 3.13 3.00
CA LEU A 122 -8.12 3.02 2.95
C LEU A 122 -8.63 3.25 1.53
N ALA A 123 -8.18 4.31 0.85
CA ALA A 123 -8.58 4.58 -0.53
C ALA A 123 -8.15 3.45 -1.48
N LEU A 124 -6.94 2.92 -1.30
CA LEU A 124 -6.44 1.75 -2.03
C LEU A 124 -7.31 0.50 -1.82
N GLY A 125 -7.70 0.22 -0.57
CA GLY A 125 -8.62 -0.86 -0.26
C GLY A 125 -10.03 -0.64 -0.83
N LEU A 126 -10.53 0.60 -0.79
CA LEU A 126 -11.87 0.91 -1.30
C LEU A 126 -11.96 0.78 -2.82
N PHE A 127 -10.96 1.25 -3.58
CA PHE A 127 -10.99 1.06 -5.04
C PHE A 127 -10.67 -0.38 -5.47
N SER A 128 -9.99 -1.18 -4.64
CA SER A 128 -9.81 -2.62 -4.91
C SER A 128 -11.07 -3.43 -4.65
N ILE A 129 -11.92 -2.98 -3.71
CA ILE A 129 -13.21 -3.59 -3.42
C ILE A 129 -14.27 -3.15 -4.44
N VAL A 130 -14.46 -1.85 -4.62
CA VAL A 130 -15.49 -1.30 -5.51
C VAL A 130 -15.05 -1.43 -6.96
N THR A 131 -15.76 -2.20 -7.76
CA THR A 131 -15.46 -2.41 -9.19
C THR A 131 -16.19 -1.40 -10.08
N VAL A 132 -15.66 -1.07 -11.26
CA VAL A 132 -16.33 -0.19 -12.24
C VAL A 132 -17.49 -0.91 -12.91
N HIS A 133 -17.37 -2.23 -13.12
CA HIS A 133 -18.32 -3.02 -13.88
C HIS A 133 -19.55 -3.52 -13.07
N GLU A 134 -19.40 -3.86 -11.78
CA GLU A 134 -20.51 -4.40 -10.98
C GLU A 134 -21.09 -3.40 -9.97
N ASP A 135 -20.29 -2.45 -9.47
CA ASP A 135 -20.70 -1.55 -8.39
C ASP A 135 -21.02 -0.13 -8.88
N PHE A 136 -20.19 0.85 -8.51
CA PHE A 136 -20.40 2.26 -8.79
C PHE A 136 -19.14 2.86 -9.44
N PRO A 137 -19.15 3.10 -10.77
CA PRO A 137 -17.98 3.60 -11.49
C PRO A 137 -17.52 4.97 -10.96
N GLU A 138 -18.46 5.81 -10.56
CA GLU A 138 -18.21 7.13 -9.96
C GLU A 138 -17.49 7.03 -8.61
N ALA A 139 -17.86 6.05 -7.78
CA ALA A 139 -17.20 5.82 -6.50
C ALA A 139 -15.78 5.28 -6.70
N ASN A 140 -15.60 4.31 -7.60
CA ASN A 140 -14.26 3.81 -7.96
C ASN A 140 -13.35 4.95 -8.45
N ARG A 141 -13.87 5.84 -9.31
CA ARG A 141 -13.15 7.04 -9.78
C ARG A 141 -12.72 7.93 -8.62
N PHE A 142 -13.65 8.23 -7.71
CA PHE A 142 -13.37 9.05 -6.54
C PHE A 142 -12.25 8.43 -5.68
N PHE A 143 -12.34 7.13 -5.36
CA PHE A 143 -11.33 6.45 -4.56
C PHE A 143 -9.95 6.39 -5.23
N LYS A 144 -9.89 6.20 -6.56
CA LYS A 144 -8.63 6.25 -7.33
C LYS A 144 -7.97 7.65 -7.25
N ILE A 145 -8.75 8.72 -7.37
CA ILE A 145 -8.24 10.10 -7.26
C ILE A 145 -7.76 10.38 -5.83
N VAL A 146 -8.55 10.02 -4.82
CA VAL A 146 -8.16 10.20 -3.42
C VAL A 146 -6.91 9.40 -3.10
N PHE A 147 -6.80 8.16 -3.57
CA PHE A 147 -5.60 7.35 -3.45
C PHE A 147 -4.39 8.05 -4.08
N ALA A 148 -4.51 8.52 -5.33
CA ALA A 148 -3.42 9.19 -6.04
C ALA A 148 -2.94 10.47 -5.34
N MET A 149 -3.86 11.27 -4.78
CA MET A 149 -3.50 12.47 -4.04
C MET A 149 -2.88 12.12 -2.68
N ALA A 150 -3.49 11.21 -1.93
CA ALA A 150 -3.02 10.80 -0.61
C ALA A 150 -1.65 10.13 -0.67
N SER A 151 -1.39 9.31 -1.69
CA SER A 151 -0.10 8.65 -1.88
C SER A 151 1.01 9.66 -2.18
N VAL A 152 0.78 10.65 -3.05
CA VAL A 152 1.77 11.72 -3.33
C VAL A 152 2.11 12.48 -2.05
N VAL A 153 1.09 12.90 -1.29
CA VAL A 153 1.29 13.62 -0.03
C VAL A 153 2.02 12.75 0.99
N ASN A 154 1.64 11.48 1.12
CA ASN A 154 2.31 10.55 2.03
C ASN A 154 3.78 10.30 1.64
N MET A 155 4.04 10.06 0.36
CA MET A 155 5.39 9.87 -0.16
C MET A 155 6.26 11.12 0.06
N LEU A 156 5.71 12.31 -0.15
CA LEU A 156 6.39 13.57 0.11
C LEU A 156 6.69 13.76 1.60
N ALA A 157 5.69 13.65 2.46
CA ALA A 157 5.83 13.81 3.91
C ALA A 157 6.87 12.83 4.48
N THR A 158 6.77 11.56 4.08
CA THR A 158 7.72 10.51 4.45
C THR A 158 9.13 10.85 3.98
N THR A 159 9.31 11.27 2.73
CA THR A 159 10.63 11.57 2.18
C THR A 159 11.29 12.73 2.91
N ILE A 160 10.53 13.79 3.22
CA ILE A 160 11.03 14.96 3.98
C ILE A 160 11.49 14.53 5.38
N VAL A 161 10.66 13.75 6.09
CA VAL A 161 10.98 13.28 7.44
C VAL A 161 12.21 12.37 7.44
N MET A 162 12.30 11.44 6.49
CA MET A 162 13.44 10.52 6.39
C MET A 162 14.72 11.22 5.94
N PHE A 163 14.64 12.22 5.06
CA PHE A 163 15.79 13.03 4.64
C PHE A 163 16.43 13.76 5.82
N ALA A 164 15.60 14.35 6.69
CA ALA A 164 16.08 15.00 7.90
C ALA A 164 16.69 14.02 8.92
N PHE A 165 16.28 12.76 8.89
CA PHE A 165 16.82 11.72 9.77
C PHE A 165 18.15 11.16 9.25
N SER A 166 18.26 10.84 7.96
CA SER A 166 19.49 10.24 7.41
C SER A 166 20.70 11.16 7.42
N SER A 167 20.47 12.48 7.36
CA SER A 167 21.57 13.45 7.45
C SER A 167 22.35 13.31 8.75
N ASP A 168 21.74 12.74 9.79
CA ASP A 168 22.35 12.56 11.10
C ASP A 168 23.04 11.18 11.26
N THR A 169 22.62 10.13 10.54
CA THR A 169 23.12 8.75 10.75
C THR A 169 24.36 8.40 9.92
N GLY A 170 24.62 9.09 8.81
CA GLY A 170 25.85 8.94 8.01
C GLY A 170 26.03 7.59 7.30
N SER A 171 25.02 6.72 7.28
CA SER A 171 25.15 5.39 6.67
C SER A 171 24.86 5.42 5.16
N ALA A 172 25.68 4.72 4.37
CA ALA A 172 25.53 4.68 2.91
C ALA A 172 24.18 4.05 2.46
N LEU A 173 23.65 3.11 3.25
CA LEU A 173 22.35 2.48 2.99
C LEU A 173 21.17 3.43 3.20
N ASP A 174 21.25 4.33 4.19
CA ASP A 174 20.20 5.33 4.43
C ASP A 174 20.18 6.37 3.30
N SER A 175 21.35 6.83 2.88
CA SER A 175 21.49 7.73 1.72
C SER A 175 20.95 7.10 0.44
N GLY A 176 21.26 5.82 0.21
CA GLY A 176 20.72 5.06 -0.92
C GLY A 176 19.19 4.89 -0.86
N SER A 177 18.64 4.57 0.32
CA SER A 177 17.19 4.47 0.55
C SER A 177 16.47 5.77 0.16
N ILE A 178 17.01 6.92 0.56
CA ILE A 178 16.40 8.22 0.25
C ILE A 178 16.55 8.61 -1.21
N GLY A 179 17.67 8.29 -1.85
CA GLY A 179 17.82 8.46 -3.30
C GLY A 179 16.72 7.72 -4.06
N ILE A 180 16.44 6.47 -3.66
CA ILE A 180 15.35 5.67 -4.24
C ILE A 180 13.98 6.28 -3.94
N LYS A 181 13.72 6.73 -2.70
CA LYS A 181 12.45 7.38 -2.33
C LYS A 181 12.18 8.64 -3.16
N LEU A 182 13.20 9.50 -3.33
CA LEU A 182 13.12 10.70 -4.16
C LEU A 182 12.81 10.36 -5.61
N LEU A 183 13.55 9.42 -6.20
CA LEU A 183 13.32 8.98 -7.58
C LEU A 183 11.88 8.46 -7.75
N CYS A 184 11.43 7.59 -6.84
CA CYS A 184 10.08 7.04 -6.87
C CYS A 184 9.01 8.13 -6.72
N LEU A 185 9.22 9.10 -5.83
CA LEU A 185 8.33 10.24 -5.65
C LEU A 185 8.20 11.05 -6.95
N PHE A 186 9.32 11.39 -7.61
CA PHE A 186 9.30 12.13 -8.87
C PHE A 186 8.58 11.36 -9.98
N VAL A 187 8.91 10.08 -10.18
CA VAL A 187 8.30 9.23 -11.20
C VAL A 187 6.78 9.12 -10.94
N TYR A 188 6.39 8.83 -9.70
CA TYR A 188 4.99 8.66 -9.34
C TYR A 188 4.21 9.98 -9.49
N ALA A 189 4.71 11.09 -8.95
CA ALA A 189 4.05 12.39 -9.03
C ALA A 189 3.93 12.92 -10.47
N TYR A 190 4.88 12.58 -11.34
CA TYR A 190 4.84 12.97 -12.75
C TYR A 190 3.82 12.16 -13.56
N PHE A 191 3.84 10.82 -13.47
CA PHE A 191 3.00 9.97 -14.30
C PHE A 191 1.58 9.79 -13.77
N MET A 192 1.36 9.85 -12.45
CA MET A 192 0.04 9.56 -11.86
C MET A 192 -1.08 10.49 -12.35
N PRO A 193 -0.91 11.83 -12.43
CA PRO A 193 -1.96 12.71 -12.96
C PRO A 193 -2.32 12.40 -14.41
N GLN A 194 -1.31 12.11 -15.23
CA GLN A 194 -1.49 11.79 -16.64
C GLN A 194 -2.22 10.45 -16.82
N TYR A 195 -1.87 9.45 -15.99
CA TYR A 195 -2.55 8.17 -15.94
C TYR A 195 -4.02 8.31 -15.54
N ILE A 196 -4.33 9.08 -14.49
CA ILE A 196 -5.71 9.31 -14.04
C ILE A 196 -6.53 10.01 -15.12
N GLN A 197 -6.00 11.03 -15.79
CA GLN A 197 -6.71 11.71 -16.88
C GLN A 197 -7.09 10.75 -18.00
N PHE A 198 -6.21 9.84 -18.38
CA PHE A 198 -6.51 8.83 -19.40
C PHE A 198 -7.52 7.80 -18.90
N HIS A 199 -7.31 7.23 -17.71
CA HIS A 199 -8.21 6.24 -17.13
C HIS A 199 -9.61 6.77 -16.84
N GLN A 200 -9.79 8.07 -16.63
CA GLN A 200 -11.12 8.67 -16.49
C GLN A 200 -12.00 8.37 -17.71
N SER A 201 -11.44 8.42 -18.93
CA SER A 201 -12.20 8.08 -20.13
C SER A 201 -12.61 6.59 -20.15
N SER A 202 -11.71 5.71 -19.71
CA SER A 202 -11.92 4.26 -19.64
C SER A 202 -12.88 3.82 -18.52
N ILE A 203 -12.99 4.59 -17.43
CA ILE A 203 -13.96 4.35 -16.35
C ILE A 203 -15.37 4.76 -16.79
N THR A 204 -15.48 5.80 -17.63
CA THR A 204 -16.76 6.30 -18.13
C THR A 204 -17.34 5.38 -19.21
N PHE A 205 -16.48 4.75 -20.02
CA PHE A 205 -16.83 3.75 -21.02
C PHE A 205 -16.13 2.42 -20.70
N PRO A 206 -16.80 1.49 -19.99
CA PRO A 206 -16.16 0.27 -19.52
C PRO A 206 -15.63 -0.57 -20.69
N ILE A 207 -14.32 -0.74 -20.71
CA ILE A 207 -13.60 -1.50 -21.74
C ILE A 207 -13.71 -2.99 -21.45
N CYS A 208 -14.01 -3.78 -22.46
CA CYS A 208 -14.22 -5.23 -22.35
C CYS A 208 -12.94 -6.07 -22.45
N HIS A 209 -11.77 -5.43 -22.48
CA HIS A 209 -10.47 -6.09 -22.59
C HIS A 209 -9.44 -5.38 -21.72
N SER A 210 -8.42 -6.11 -21.30
CA SER A 210 -7.33 -5.62 -20.44
C SER A 210 -6.34 -4.70 -21.18
N TYR A 211 -6.31 -4.72 -22.51
CA TYR A 211 -5.25 -4.08 -23.30
C TYR A 211 -5.42 -2.57 -23.46
N MET A 212 -4.30 -1.85 -23.38
CA MET A 212 -4.21 -0.41 -23.61
C MET A 212 -3.04 -0.09 -24.54
N PRO A 213 -3.01 1.08 -25.21
CA PRO A 213 -1.86 1.48 -26.01
C PRO A 213 -0.58 1.46 -25.17
N TRP A 214 0.53 1.00 -25.77
CA TRP A 214 1.79 0.72 -25.07
C TRP A 214 2.26 1.84 -24.13
N LEU A 215 2.14 3.11 -24.57
CA LEU A 215 2.56 4.28 -23.78
C LEU A 215 1.83 4.34 -22.43
N PHE A 216 0.52 4.12 -22.42
CA PHE A 216 -0.29 4.17 -21.19
C PHE A 216 -0.03 2.98 -20.28
N ALA A 217 0.15 1.79 -20.86
CA ALA A 217 0.55 0.61 -20.09
C ALA A 217 1.92 0.82 -19.42
N MET A 218 2.90 1.39 -20.14
CA MET A 218 4.22 1.69 -19.59
C MET A 218 4.17 2.74 -18.47
N MET A 219 3.29 3.74 -18.59
CA MET A 219 3.04 4.70 -17.51
C MET A 219 2.46 4.00 -16.28
N GLU A 220 1.46 3.15 -16.45
CA GLU A 220 0.87 2.36 -15.36
C GLU A 220 1.93 1.51 -14.66
N TYR A 221 2.74 0.77 -15.43
CA TYR A 221 3.80 -0.06 -14.87
C TYR A 221 4.82 0.77 -14.10
N SER A 222 5.19 1.94 -14.63
CA SER A 222 6.12 2.86 -13.97
C SER A 222 5.56 3.37 -12.64
N ILE A 223 4.28 3.72 -12.58
CA ILE A 223 3.59 4.14 -11.35
C ILE A 223 3.54 3.00 -10.34
N ILE A 224 3.15 1.80 -10.79
CA ILE A 224 3.08 0.61 -9.94
C ILE A 224 4.45 0.34 -9.34
N VAL A 225 5.50 0.27 -10.17
CA VAL A 225 6.90 -0.01 -9.76
C VAL A 225 7.48 1.10 -8.87
N ALA A 226 7.18 2.37 -9.13
CA ALA A 226 7.64 3.47 -8.29
C ALA A 226 7.00 3.42 -6.89
N TYR A 227 5.67 3.25 -6.83
CA TYR A 227 4.93 3.11 -5.58
C TYR A 227 5.42 1.92 -4.76
N ALA A 228 5.54 0.80 -5.46
CA ALA A 228 6.16 -0.42 -5.05
C ALA A 228 7.53 -0.17 -4.37
N LEU A 229 8.53 0.25 -5.14
CA LEU A 229 9.89 0.44 -4.64
C LEU A 229 9.93 1.42 -3.46
N PHE A 230 9.15 2.50 -3.52
CA PHE A 230 9.02 3.44 -2.41
C PHE A 230 8.61 2.74 -1.10
N HIS A 231 7.54 1.96 -1.12
CA HIS A 231 7.09 1.26 0.09
C HIS A 231 8.04 0.13 0.50
N LEU A 232 8.80 -0.44 -0.42
CA LEU A 232 9.81 -1.46 -0.11
C LEU A 232 11.01 -0.86 0.65
N THR A 233 11.38 0.38 0.36
CA THR A 233 12.47 1.05 1.10
C THR A 233 12.16 1.23 2.59
N PHE A 234 10.90 1.12 3.03
CA PHE A 234 10.59 1.07 4.47
C PHE A 234 11.24 -0.09 5.21
N LEU A 235 11.52 -1.20 4.54
CA LEU A 235 12.26 -2.32 5.14
C LEU A 235 13.66 -1.90 5.60
N VAL A 236 14.27 -0.95 4.89
CA VAL A 236 15.58 -0.40 5.24
C VAL A 236 15.47 0.52 6.46
N ASP A 237 14.37 1.27 6.55
CA ASP A 237 14.12 2.23 7.63
C ASP A 237 13.86 1.52 8.97
N ILE A 238 13.23 0.34 8.96
CA ILE A 238 12.93 -0.44 10.17
C ILE A 238 13.93 -1.56 10.48
N ARG A 239 15.06 -1.64 9.77
CA ARG A 239 16.00 -2.75 9.92
C ARG A 239 16.53 -2.93 11.35
N HIS A 240 16.52 -1.88 12.15
CA HIS A 240 16.96 -1.87 13.54
C HIS A 240 15.80 -1.93 14.55
N VAL A 241 14.55 -1.88 14.09
CA VAL A 241 13.37 -1.96 14.94
C VAL A 241 13.04 -3.43 15.18
N SER A 242 13.18 -3.87 16.42
CA SER A 242 12.77 -5.20 16.86
C SER A 242 11.46 -5.11 17.63
N PHE A 243 10.48 -5.93 17.25
CA PHE A 243 9.24 -6.06 18.01
C PHE A 243 9.44 -7.08 19.12
N VAL A 244 9.44 -6.62 20.35
CA VAL A 244 9.39 -7.51 21.52
C VAL A 244 7.93 -7.70 21.89
N CYS A 245 7.39 -8.88 21.58
CA CYS A 245 6.04 -9.25 22.01
C CYS A 245 6.12 -9.86 23.41
N PHE A 246 5.40 -9.29 24.36
CA PHE A 246 5.22 -9.86 25.69
C PHE A 246 3.92 -10.66 25.70
N PRO A 247 3.95 -12.00 25.53
CA PRO A 247 2.76 -12.79 25.23
C PRO A 247 1.67 -12.68 26.30
N ARG A 248 2.05 -12.51 27.58
CA ARG A 248 1.09 -12.32 28.69
C ARG A 248 0.49 -10.92 28.75
N SER A 249 1.25 -9.91 28.34
CA SER A 249 0.73 -8.55 28.24
C SER A 249 -0.21 -8.42 27.04
N SER A 250 0.12 -9.11 25.94
CA SER A 250 -0.70 -9.17 24.72
C SER A 250 -1.95 -10.04 24.88
N SER A 251 -1.93 -11.06 25.74
CA SER A 251 -3.12 -11.89 26.06
C SER A 251 -4.08 -11.23 27.06
N GLY A 252 -3.71 -10.08 27.63
CA GLY A 252 -4.48 -9.41 28.68
C GLY A 252 -4.40 -10.09 30.05
N GLU A 253 -3.56 -11.14 30.21
CA GLU A 253 -3.28 -11.75 31.51
C GLU A 253 -2.55 -10.78 32.45
N CYS A 254 -1.73 -9.89 31.88
CA CYS A 254 -1.04 -8.82 32.59
C CYS A 254 -1.34 -7.49 31.86
N GLU A 255 -1.69 -6.44 32.59
CA GLU A 255 -1.95 -5.11 32.01
C GLU A 255 -0.64 -4.38 31.70
N PRO A 256 -0.57 -3.51 30.67
CA PRO A 256 0.69 -2.91 30.27
C PRO A 256 1.24 -1.91 31.29
N ILE A 257 2.47 -2.14 31.76
CA ILE A 257 3.56 -1.19 32.03
C ILE A 257 3.24 0.07 32.89
N ASP A 258 2.24 0.04 33.78
CA ASP A 258 2.22 0.98 34.90
C ASP A 258 2.93 0.35 36.11
N PRO A 259 4.06 0.89 36.60
CA PRO A 259 4.77 0.38 37.77
C PRO A 259 3.88 0.21 39.01
N LEU A 260 2.77 0.95 39.10
CA LEU A 260 1.79 0.87 40.19
C LEU A 260 1.07 -0.49 40.23
N ASN A 261 0.82 -1.09 39.06
CA ASN A 261 0.09 -2.34 38.91
C ASN A 261 0.86 -3.59 39.39
N TYR A 262 2.16 -3.45 39.60
CA TYR A 262 3.09 -4.52 40.01
C TYR A 262 3.62 -4.34 41.44
N ARG A 263 3.09 -3.38 42.21
CA ARG A 263 3.43 -3.23 43.62
C ARG A 263 2.95 -4.44 44.42
N LYS A 264 3.59 -4.69 45.57
CA LYS A 264 3.21 -5.77 46.48
C LYS A 264 1.75 -5.56 46.92
N GLY A 265 0.88 -6.54 46.71
CA GLY A 265 -0.56 -6.46 46.95
C GLY A 265 -1.40 -5.92 45.78
N ALA A 266 -0.79 -5.56 44.65
CA ALA A 266 -1.52 -5.12 43.46
C ALA A 266 -2.00 -6.30 42.60
N LYS A 267 -2.99 -6.02 41.73
CA LYS A 267 -3.67 -7.02 40.88
C LYS A 267 -2.72 -7.87 40.03
N TYR A 268 -1.56 -7.34 39.64
CA TYR A 268 -0.59 -8.02 38.77
C TYR A 268 0.78 -8.24 39.42
N GLU A 269 0.86 -8.32 40.75
CA GLU A 269 2.12 -8.59 41.49
C GLU A 269 2.87 -9.82 40.93
N HIS A 270 2.14 -10.88 40.59
CA HIS A 270 2.71 -12.14 40.09
C HIS A 270 3.32 -12.03 38.68
N CYS A 271 2.96 -11.01 37.90
CA CYS A 271 3.53 -10.76 36.58
C CYS A 271 4.95 -10.15 36.67
N ARG A 272 5.33 -9.59 37.83
CA ARG A 272 6.61 -8.91 38.07
C ARG A 272 7.84 -9.80 37.88
N ALA A 273 7.77 -11.05 38.32
CA ALA A 273 8.91 -11.99 38.27
C ALA A 273 9.24 -12.44 36.83
N PHE A 274 8.23 -12.53 35.98
CA PHE A 274 8.39 -12.96 34.59
C PHE A 274 8.97 -11.83 33.73
N GLU A 275 8.42 -10.61 33.82
CA GLU A 275 8.95 -9.44 33.11
C GLU A 275 10.38 -9.10 33.56
N TYR A 276 10.65 -9.16 34.88
CA TYR A 276 12.00 -8.92 35.40
C TYR A 276 13.02 -9.93 34.87
N ASN A 277 12.66 -11.22 34.80
CA ASN A 277 13.53 -12.22 34.19
C ASN A 277 13.71 -12.00 32.68
N GLN A 278 12.67 -11.60 31.95
CA GLN A 278 12.79 -11.31 30.52
C GLN A 278 13.69 -10.09 30.25
N ARG A 279 13.55 -8.99 31.00
CA ARG A 279 14.44 -7.82 30.91
C ARG A 279 15.88 -8.18 31.27
N ARG A 280 16.06 -8.99 32.34
CA ARG A 280 17.37 -9.50 32.76
C ARG A 280 18.04 -10.38 31.70
N ILE A 281 17.28 -11.24 31.02
CA ILE A 281 17.79 -12.09 29.93
C ILE A 281 18.12 -11.26 28.68
N GLN A 282 17.37 -10.18 28.41
CA GLN A 282 17.56 -9.31 27.25
C GLN A 282 18.57 -8.17 27.46
N SER A 283 19.17 -8.04 28.66
CA SER A 283 20.06 -6.92 29.03
C SER A 283 19.47 -5.53 28.70
N LEU A 284 18.17 -5.38 28.87
CA LEU A 284 17.43 -4.10 28.80
C LEU A 284 17.31 -3.45 30.18
#